data_AF-V9FQL6-F1
#
_entry.id   AF-V9FQL6-F1
#
_cell.length_a   1.000
_cell.length_b   1.000
_cell.length_c   1.000
_cell.angle_alpha   90.00
_cell.angle_beta   90.00
_cell.angle_gamma   90.00
#
_symmetry.space_group_name_H-M   'P 1'
#
loop_
_entity.id
_entity.type
_entity.pdbx_description
1 polymer ?
#
loop_
_entity_poly.entity_id
_entity_poly.type
_entity_poly.pdbx_seq_one_letter_code
_entity_poly.pdbx_strand_id
1 'polypeptide(L)'
;MDMFVDQDALSTHQWMNLVVNKNFPFMAVDDGVVRSAIKYNSMNSRTLKARMVATVELVEPCLQEEFKGEKFALVFDGVTDGCEHSLAVFAATQKGIRFLTLSSFVEEKSMTADEHIRFLDMVLNQYKLEANNLIAIVCDNMETNKAISRRIDAPMIGCAAHRFNLAVKEYVQDHRALIKKVASLMRKLKSKGTLEGKWMQAQTSTDARAALERTAPNDETIHAISSDNARRFPIVDFLPTPSEHCAIVDLLEDMNILKFSTRRLQEADLTLVTVRDIFDEVAVEFPELEGRLKMDTQIVESCDFEAGVVKIMKGQEHSLTSREKKSVSRLHCPPLESEADECPGRHITSETNSEPRPKRRRTTQEFQNAVTGRAVAREKSRSKYMDLSWIPATSVEVERLFAKMKCMLGYLRKSMSKKTLEVILFLRMNWDLVTNEITTKAVRNAREEDIVDEEECDVIE
;
A
#
# COMPACT_ATOMS: atom_id res chain seq x y z
N MET A 1 -27.55 29.01 -16.69
CA MET A 1 -27.74 27.57 -16.93
C MET A 1 -27.74 26.93 -15.56
N ASP A 2 -28.92 26.76 -14.98
CA ASP A 2 -29.06 26.05 -13.71
C ASP A 2 -28.71 24.58 -13.97
N MET A 3 -27.67 24.08 -13.31
CA MET A 3 -27.37 22.65 -13.27
C MET A 3 -28.52 21.96 -12.55
N PHE A 4 -29.45 21.40 -13.32
CA PHE A 4 -30.48 20.51 -12.78
C PHE A 4 -29.76 19.25 -12.26
N VAL A 5 -29.51 19.20 -10.95
CA VAL A 5 -28.98 17.99 -10.31
C VAL A 5 -30.10 16.97 -10.29
N ASP A 6 -29.93 15.89 -11.06
CA ASP A 6 -30.84 14.75 -11.04
C ASP A 6 -30.89 14.18 -9.61
N GLN A 7 -32.03 14.34 -8.95
CA GLN A 7 -32.21 13.96 -7.54
C GLN A 7 -32.06 12.45 -7.32
N ASP A 8 -32.37 11.64 -8.33
CA ASP A 8 -32.20 10.19 -8.28
C ASP A 8 -30.72 9.81 -8.41
N ALA A 9 -29.98 10.48 -9.30
CA ALA A 9 -28.53 10.34 -9.39
C ALA A 9 -27.82 10.78 -8.10
N LEU A 10 -28.23 11.90 -7.51
CA LEU A 10 -27.70 12.36 -6.23
C LEU A 10 -27.97 11.34 -5.11
N SER A 11 -29.19 10.82 -5.02
CA SER A 11 -29.54 9.82 -4.02
C SER A 11 -28.72 8.53 -4.20
N THR A 12 -28.56 8.08 -5.45
CA THR A 12 -27.71 6.93 -5.80
C THR A 12 -26.27 7.15 -5.37
N HIS A 13 -25.69 8.30 -5.71
CA HIS A 13 -24.30 8.62 -5.39
C HIS A 13 -24.05 8.54 -3.88
N GLN A 14 -24.99 9.07 -3.08
CA GLN A 14 -24.87 9.09 -1.63
C GLN A 14 -25.07 7.71 -0.99
N TRP A 15 -26.02 6.91 -1.49
CA TRP A 15 -26.16 5.51 -1.09
C TRP A 15 -24.92 4.69 -1.42
N MET A 16 -24.36 4.85 -2.63
CA MET A 16 -23.09 4.23 -3.01
C MET A 16 -21.96 4.68 -2.08
N ASN A 17 -21.87 5.97 -1.74
CA ASN A 17 -20.83 6.48 -0.83
C ASN A 17 -20.90 5.82 0.55
N LEU A 18 -22.11 5.58 1.08
CA LEU A 18 -22.30 4.86 2.34
C LEU A 18 -21.80 3.41 2.24
N VAL A 19 -22.25 2.67 1.24
CA VAL A 19 -21.88 1.26 1.07
C VAL A 19 -20.39 1.09 0.78
N VAL A 20 -19.85 1.90 -0.14
CA VAL A 20 -18.50 1.77 -0.68
C VAL A 20 -17.44 2.34 0.28
N ASN A 21 -17.65 3.54 0.81
CA ASN A 21 -16.64 4.24 1.62
C ASN A 21 -16.82 4.08 3.13
N LYS A 22 -18.06 3.86 3.60
CA LYS A 22 -18.38 3.68 5.03
C LYS A 22 -18.66 2.25 5.44
N ASN A 23 -18.50 1.29 4.53
CA ASN A 23 -18.79 -0.12 4.78
C ASN A 23 -20.22 -0.36 5.26
N PHE A 24 -21.17 0.48 4.82
CA PHE A 24 -22.57 0.32 5.20
C PHE A 24 -23.13 -1.00 4.61
N PRO A 25 -23.83 -1.84 5.39
CA PRO A 25 -24.31 -3.13 4.91
C PRO A 25 -25.50 -2.97 3.96
N PHE A 26 -25.65 -3.86 2.99
CA PHE A 26 -26.75 -3.77 2.02
C PHE A 26 -28.12 -3.98 2.68
N MET A 27 -28.21 -4.83 3.72
CA MET A 27 -29.48 -5.01 4.45
C MET A 27 -29.98 -3.71 5.09
N ALA A 28 -29.08 -2.83 5.51
CA ALA A 28 -29.47 -1.53 6.06
C ALA A 28 -29.97 -0.55 4.98
N VAL A 29 -29.69 -0.80 3.70
CA VAL A 29 -30.30 -0.06 2.58
C VAL A 29 -31.80 -0.39 2.49
N ASP A 30 -32.17 -1.63 2.84
CA ASP A 30 -33.55 -2.10 2.83
C ASP A 30 -34.33 -1.81 4.12
N ASP A 31 -33.64 -1.54 5.21
CA ASP A 31 -34.22 -1.27 6.52
C ASP A 31 -35.07 0.02 6.55
N GLY A 32 -36.32 -0.12 7.01
CA GLY A 32 -37.28 0.98 7.04
C GLY A 32 -36.91 2.10 8.02
N VAL A 33 -36.27 1.79 9.15
CA VAL A 33 -35.82 2.78 10.13
C VAL A 33 -34.66 3.59 9.56
N VAL A 34 -33.68 2.92 8.94
CA VAL A 34 -32.56 3.58 8.27
C VAL A 34 -33.05 4.48 7.13
N ARG A 35 -33.97 3.99 6.29
CA ARG A 35 -34.59 4.80 5.22
C ARG A 35 -35.30 6.04 5.76
N SER A 36 -35.96 5.94 6.91
CA SER A 36 -36.65 7.09 7.53
C SER A 36 -35.68 8.11 8.14
N ALA A 37 -34.48 7.69 8.52
CA ALA A 37 -33.46 8.54 9.12
C ALA A 37 -32.54 9.23 8.10
N ILE A 38 -32.42 8.68 6.89
CA ILE A 38 -31.55 9.20 5.83
C ILE A 38 -32.28 10.28 5.02
N LYS A 39 -31.55 11.36 4.67
CA LYS A 39 -32.09 12.52 3.94
C LYS A 39 -32.44 12.22 2.46
N TYR A 40 -31.80 11.22 1.87
CA TYR A 40 -31.90 10.91 0.44
C TYR A 40 -33.10 10.01 0.14
N ASN A 41 -33.53 9.97 -1.13
CA ASN A 41 -34.65 9.12 -1.52
C ASN A 41 -34.36 7.65 -1.20
N SER A 42 -35.38 6.92 -0.77
CA SER A 42 -35.27 5.50 -0.48
C SER A 42 -34.91 4.71 -1.74
N MET A 43 -34.08 3.68 -1.56
CA MET A 43 -33.65 2.78 -2.62
C MET A 43 -33.63 1.37 -2.08
N ASN A 44 -33.88 0.38 -2.94
CA ASN A 44 -33.68 -1.02 -2.58
C ASN A 44 -32.24 -1.46 -2.89
N SER A 45 -31.74 -2.43 -2.14
CA SER A 45 -30.36 -2.91 -2.31
C SER A 45 -30.08 -3.48 -3.70
N ARG A 46 -31.06 -4.10 -4.36
CA ARG A 46 -30.94 -4.64 -5.72
C ARG A 46 -30.69 -3.54 -6.76
N THR A 47 -31.51 -2.49 -6.75
CA THR A 47 -31.34 -1.28 -7.57
C THR A 47 -29.99 -0.64 -7.32
N LEU A 48 -29.57 -0.56 -6.04
CA LEU A 48 -28.25 -0.01 -5.71
C LEU A 48 -27.11 -0.85 -6.29
N LYS A 49 -27.16 -2.18 -6.16
CA LYS A 49 -26.18 -3.10 -6.75
C LYS A 49 -26.14 -2.97 -8.28
N ALA A 50 -27.30 -2.93 -8.95
CA ALA A 50 -27.38 -2.74 -10.40
C ALA A 50 -26.74 -1.41 -10.84
N ARG A 51 -27.01 -0.32 -10.11
CA ARG A 51 -26.41 1.00 -10.36
C ARG A 51 -24.91 1.01 -10.08
N MET A 52 -24.45 0.29 -9.06
CA MET A 52 -23.02 0.13 -8.77
C MET A 52 -22.29 -0.63 -9.88
N VAL A 53 -22.86 -1.72 -10.41
CA VAL A 53 -22.30 -2.45 -11.56
C VAL A 53 -22.24 -1.55 -12.79
N ALA A 54 -23.33 -0.87 -13.13
CA ALA A 54 -23.34 0.09 -14.25
C ALA A 54 -22.33 1.24 -14.05
N THR A 55 -22.06 1.64 -12.80
CA THR A 55 -21.03 2.63 -12.48
C THR A 55 -19.63 2.08 -12.79
N VAL A 56 -19.34 0.81 -12.48
CA VAL A 56 -18.06 0.16 -12.84
C VAL A 56 -17.87 0.18 -14.36
N GLU A 57 -18.88 -0.25 -15.12
CA GLU A 57 -18.85 -0.29 -16.60
C GLU A 57 -18.62 1.10 -17.22
N LEU A 58 -19.01 2.17 -16.51
CA LEU A 58 -18.80 3.56 -16.96
C LEU A 58 -17.45 4.14 -16.52
N VAL A 59 -16.87 3.65 -15.41
CA VAL A 59 -15.56 4.08 -14.91
C VAL A 59 -14.43 3.40 -15.68
N GLU A 60 -14.61 2.15 -16.12
CA GLU A 60 -13.60 1.42 -16.90
C GLU A 60 -13.13 2.17 -18.16
N PRO A 61 -14.01 2.74 -19.02
CA PRO A 61 -13.59 3.59 -20.14
C PRO A 61 -12.84 4.85 -19.72
N CYS A 62 -13.16 5.44 -18.56
CA CYS A 62 -12.41 6.58 -18.04
C CYS A 62 -10.96 6.21 -17.73
N LEU A 63 -10.73 5.03 -17.16
CA LEU A 63 -9.38 4.49 -16.93
C LEU A 63 -8.67 4.22 -18.26
N GLN A 64 -9.35 3.62 -19.24
CA GLN A 64 -8.77 3.38 -20.58
C GLN A 64 -8.27 4.69 -21.23
N GLU A 65 -9.07 5.75 -21.19
CA GLU A 65 -8.65 7.05 -21.71
C GLU A 65 -7.56 7.72 -20.85
N GLU A 66 -7.54 7.49 -19.53
CA GLU A 66 -6.47 7.98 -18.65
C GLU A 66 -5.10 7.36 -19.02
N PHE A 67 -5.07 6.07 -19.37
CA PHE A 67 -3.85 5.33 -19.72
C PHE A 67 -3.41 5.45 -21.18
N LYS A 68 -4.27 5.94 -22.06
CA LYS A 68 -4.03 5.97 -23.50
C LYS A 68 -2.77 6.76 -23.84
N GLY A 69 -1.79 6.06 -24.44
CA GLY A 69 -0.50 6.64 -24.83
C GLY A 69 0.47 6.89 -23.67
N GLU A 70 0.10 6.57 -22.43
CA GLU A 70 0.96 6.76 -21.26
C GLU A 70 1.91 5.58 -21.06
N LYS A 71 3.14 5.86 -20.65
CA LYS A 71 4.02 4.83 -20.07
C LYS A 71 3.49 4.44 -18.69
N PHE A 72 3.55 3.15 -18.38
CA PHE A 72 3.07 2.64 -17.11
C PHE A 72 3.98 1.57 -16.52
N ALA A 73 3.95 1.48 -15.19
CA ALA A 73 4.49 0.36 -14.44
C ALA A 73 3.33 -0.47 -13.91
N LEU A 74 3.41 -1.79 -14.08
CA LEU A 74 2.40 -2.70 -13.55
C LEU A 74 2.77 -3.05 -12.11
N VAL A 75 1.87 -2.80 -11.16
CA VAL A 75 2.10 -3.09 -9.74
C VAL A 75 1.13 -4.18 -9.32
N PHE A 76 1.64 -5.33 -8.88
CA PHE A 76 0.77 -6.41 -8.41
C PHE A 76 1.39 -7.17 -7.27
N ASP A 77 0.53 -7.75 -6.45
CA ASP A 77 0.94 -8.60 -5.34
C ASP A 77 -0.16 -9.62 -5.02
N GLY A 78 0.27 -10.75 -4.47
CA GLY A 78 -0.59 -11.86 -4.12
C GLY A 78 -0.73 -12.00 -2.61
N VAL A 79 -1.92 -12.33 -2.14
CA VAL A 79 -2.14 -12.81 -0.77
C VAL A 79 -2.73 -14.21 -0.82
N THR A 80 -2.26 -15.09 0.05
CA THR A 80 -2.89 -16.39 0.27
C THR A 80 -3.55 -16.41 1.63
N ASP A 81 -4.84 -16.72 1.66
CA ASP A 81 -5.61 -16.92 2.89
C ASP A 81 -6.36 -18.26 2.82
N GLY A 82 -6.02 -19.18 3.72
CA GLY A 82 -6.48 -20.56 3.64
C GLY A 82 -6.08 -21.23 2.31
N CYS A 83 -7.08 -21.65 1.52
CA CYS A 83 -6.89 -22.28 0.21
C CYS A 83 -7.12 -21.32 -0.97
N GLU A 84 -7.33 -20.02 -0.72
CA GLU A 84 -7.60 -19.03 -1.75
C GLU A 84 -6.38 -18.11 -1.94
N HIS A 85 -5.85 -18.06 -3.16
CA HIS A 85 -4.80 -17.12 -3.54
C HIS A 85 -5.44 -15.98 -4.32
N SER A 86 -5.32 -14.75 -3.84
CA SER A 86 -5.84 -13.57 -4.52
C SER A 86 -4.71 -12.70 -5.05
N LEU A 87 -4.80 -12.29 -6.31
CA LEU A 87 -3.87 -11.40 -6.98
C LEU A 87 -4.56 -10.08 -7.28
N ALA A 88 -3.99 -8.99 -6.78
CA ALA A 88 -4.47 -7.64 -7.05
C ALA A 88 -3.52 -6.91 -7.98
N VAL A 89 -4.09 -6.16 -8.93
CA VAL A 89 -3.34 -5.49 -10.00
C VAL A 89 -3.68 -4.01 -10.05
N PHE A 90 -2.63 -3.21 -10.13
CA PHE A 90 -2.65 -1.76 -10.30
C PHE A 90 -1.78 -1.35 -11.48
N ALA A 91 -2.08 -0.20 -12.07
CA ALA A 91 -1.19 0.48 -13.01
C ALA A 91 -0.75 1.82 -12.41
N ALA A 92 0.56 2.05 -12.37
CA ALA A 92 1.16 3.32 -12.01
C ALA A 92 1.55 4.08 -13.28
N THR A 93 1.24 5.37 -13.32
CA THR A 93 1.61 6.32 -14.38
C THR A 93 2.05 7.64 -13.76
N GLN A 94 2.46 8.60 -14.58
CA GLN A 94 2.73 9.98 -14.12
C GLN A 94 1.50 10.66 -13.50
N LYS A 95 0.28 10.22 -13.85
CA LYS A 95 -0.98 10.78 -13.31
C LYS A 95 -1.33 10.22 -11.93
N GLY A 96 -0.73 9.10 -11.55
CA GLY A 96 -1.00 8.41 -10.29
C GLY A 96 -1.08 6.90 -10.45
N ILE A 97 -1.55 6.24 -9.39
CA ILE A 97 -1.72 4.79 -9.32
C ILE A 97 -3.21 4.46 -9.31
N ARG A 98 -3.63 3.57 -10.21
CA ARG A 98 -5.01 3.14 -10.39
C ARG A 98 -5.16 1.66 -10.09
N PHE A 99 -6.21 1.31 -9.36
CA PHE A 99 -6.60 -0.09 -9.14
C PHE A 99 -7.33 -0.60 -10.37
N LEU A 100 -6.90 -1.74 -10.91
CA LEU A 100 -7.49 -2.33 -12.10
C LEU A 100 -8.43 -3.48 -11.74
N THR A 101 -7.94 -4.46 -10.99
CA THR A 101 -8.73 -5.65 -10.68
C THR A 101 -8.12 -6.44 -9.51
N LEU A 102 -8.95 -7.28 -8.92
CA LEU A 102 -8.60 -8.32 -7.96
C LEU A 102 -9.16 -9.62 -8.52
N SER A 103 -8.37 -10.68 -8.56
CA SER A 103 -8.85 -12.01 -8.92
C SER A 103 -8.43 -13.03 -7.88
N SER A 104 -9.30 -13.99 -7.61
CA SER A 104 -9.06 -15.08 -6.68
C SER A 104 -8.97 -16.43 -7.40
N PHE A 105 -7.88 -17.13 -7.14
CA PHE A 105 -7.51 -18.45 -7.60
C PHE A 105 -7.87 -19.46 -6.49
N VAL A 106 -8.88 -20.30 -6.73
CA VAL A 106 -9.41 -21.28 -5.75
C VAL A 106 -8.77 -22.66 -5.92
N GLU A 107 -8.16 -22.96 -7.07
CA GLU A 107 -7.54 -24.27 -7.32
C GLU A 107 -6.04 -24.24 -7.04
N GLU A 108 -5.49 -25.22 -6.33
CA GLU A 108 -4.03 -25.30 -6.05
C GLU A 108 -3.16 -25.36 -7.33
N LYS A 109 -3.75 -25.80 -8.46
CA LYS A 109 -3.09 -25.79 -9.78
C LYS A 109 -2.99 -24.40 -10.40
N SER A 110 -3.74 -23.43 -9.87
CA SER A 110 -3.94 -22.09 -10.46
C SER A 110 -2.92 -21.01 -10.04
N MET A 111 -1.79 -21.43 -9.44
CA MET A 111 -0.74 -20.55 -8.91
C MET A 111 0.54 -20.53 -9.78
N THR A 112 0.45 -20.98 -11.04
CA THR A 112 1.61 -20.99 -11.91
C THR A 112 1.87 -19.61 -12.49
N ALA A 113 3.14 -19.32 -12.83
CA ALA A 113 3.49 -18.10 -13.55
C ALA A 113 2.71 -17.95 -14.87
N ASP A 114 2.34 -19.06 -15.53
CA ASP A 114 1.58 -19.05 -16.79
C ASP A 114 0.14 -18.56 -16.61
N GLU A 115 -0.53 -18.93 -15.51
CA GLU A 115 -1.89 -18.46 -15.23
C GLU A 115 -1.89 -17.00 -14.81
N HIS A 116 -0.91 -16.59 -14.00
CA HIS A 116 -0.72 -15.18 -13.68
C HIS A 116 -0.49 -14.36 -14.96
N ILE A 117 0.36 -14.81 -15.88
CA ILE A 117 0.59 -14.12 -17.17
C ILE A 117 -0.70 -14.03 -17.98
N ARG A 118 -1.47 -15.12 -18.13
CA ARG A 118 -2.76 -15.09 -18.84
C ARG A 118 -3.74 -14.10 -18.23
N PHE A 119 -3.81 -14.05 -16.91
CA PHE A 119 -4.63 -13.09 -16.20
C PHE A 119 -4.15 -11.66 -16.44
N LEU A 120 -2.85 -11.39 -16.36
CA LEU A 120 -2.27 -10.08 -16.66
C LEU A 120 -2.54 -9.66 -18.11
N ASP A 121 -2.41 -10.57 -19.09
CA ASP A 121 -2.74 -10.29 -20.49
C ASP A 121 -4.22 -9.92 -20.67
N MET A 122 -5.14 -10.58 -19.96
CA MET A 122 -6.56 -10.22 -19.95
C MET A 122 -6.75 -8.79 -19.41
N VAL A 123 -6.08 -8.44 -18.32
CA VAL A 123 -6.14 -7.09 -17.72
C VAL A 123 -5.58 -6.04 -18.68
N LEU A 124 -4.42 -6.29 -19.30
CA LEU A 124 -3.84 -5.39 -20.28
C LEU A 124 -4.79 -5.15 -21.46
N ASN A 125 -5.45 -6.20 -21.95
CA ASN A 125 -6.43 -6.11 -23.04
C ASN A 125 -7.73 -5.38 -22.64
N GLN A 126 -8.21 -5.57 -21.41
CA GLN A 126 -9.40 -4.90 -20.87
C GLN A 126 -9.16 -3.39 -20.75
N TYR A 127 -8.00 -2.98 -20.25
CA TYR A 127 -7.67 -1.56 -20.04
C TYR A 127 -6.92 -0.90 -21.19
N LYS A 128 -6.73 -1.60 -22.32
CA LYS A 128 -6.02 -1.11 -23.51
C LYS A 128 -4.59 -0.64 -23.20
N LEU A 129 -3.95 -1.31 -22.26
CA LEU A 129 -2.56 -1.07 -21.86
C LEU A 129 -1.62 -1.76 -22.85
N GLU A 130 -0.96 -0.99 -23.68
CA GLU A 130 -0.05 -1.51 -24.70
C GLU A 130 1.26 -2.03 -24.07
N ALA A 131 1.68 -3.25 -24.41
CA ALA A 131 2.94 -3.82 -23.94
C ALA A 131 4.18 -2.96 -24.28
N ASN A 132 4.13 -2.17 -25.36
CA ASN A 132 5.19 -1.22 -25.73
C ASN A 132 5.35 -0.06 -24.72
N ASN A 133 4.31 0.21 -23.94
CA ASN A 133 4.27 1.25 -22.93
C ASN A 133 4.53 0.74 -21.50
N LEU A 134 4.62 -0.58 -21.32
CA LEU A 134 5.10 -1.18 -20.08
C LEU A 134 6.60 -0.88 -19.89
N ILE A 135 6.93 -0.19 -18.81
CA ILE A 135 8.32 0.17 -18.49
C ILE A 135 8.93 -0.71 -17.39
N ALA A 136 8.11 -1.24 -16.48
CA ALA A 136 8.54 -2.06 -15.35
C ALA A 136 7.37 -2.81 -14.73
N ILE A 137 7.70 -3.88 -13.99
CA ILE A 137 6.79 -4.61 -13.10
C ILE A 137 7.26 -4.38 -11.65
N VAL A 138 6.34 -4.05 -10.75
CA VAL A 138 6.62 -3.84 -9.31
C VAL A 138 5.85 -4.89 -8.51
N CYS A 139 6.58 -5.78 -7.85
CA CYS A 139 6.02 -6.89 -7.07
C CYS A 139 7.03 -7.38 -6.02
N ASP A 140 6.64 -8.30 -5.15
CA ASP A 140 7.57 -8.92 -4.21
C ASP A 140 8.61 -9.80 -4.93
N ASN A 141 9.71 -10.13 -4.24
CA ASN A 141 10.83 -10.88 -4.83
C ASN A 141 10.62 -12.40 -4.88
N MET A 142 9.37 -12.87 -4.89
CA MET A 142 9.06 -14.28 -4.99
C MET A 142 9.47 -14.85 -6.36
N GLU A 143 9.93 -16.11 -6.40
CA GLU A 143 10.43 -16.70 -7.65
C GLU A 143 9.37 -16.77 -8.76
N THR A 144 8.09 -16.93 -8.41
CA THR A 144 6.97 -16.85 -9.37
C THR A 144 6.93 -15.49 -10.06
N ASN A 145 7.11 -14.40 -9.31
CA ASN A 145 7.07 -13.04 -9.81
C ASN A 145 8.30 -12.70 -10.66
N LYS A 146 9.47 -13.20 -10.27
CA LYS A 146 10.68 -13.18 -11.10
C LYS A 146 10.48 -13.92 -12.42
N ALA A 147 9.88 -15.11 -12.39
CA ALA A 147 9.56 -15.87 -13.58
C ALA A 147 8.57 -15.14 -14.50
N ILE A 148 7.57 -14.46 -13.95
CA ILE A 148 6.64 -13.61 -14.71
C ILE A 148 7.40 -12.49 -15.42
N SER A 149 8.25 -11.74 -14.71
CA SER A 149 9.07 -10.66 -15.30
C SER A 149 9.95 -11.14 -16.45
N ARG A 150 10.66 -12.27 -16.29
CA ARG A 150 11.48 -12.88 -17.34
C ARG A 150 10.67 -13.27 -18.58
N ARG A 151 9.45 -13.78 -18.39
CA ARG A 151 8.57 -14.23 -19.49
C ARG A 151 7.88 -13.09 -20.22
N ILE A 152 7.54 -12.01 -19.51
CA ILE A 152 6.96 -10.79 -20.09
C ILE A 152 8.04 -9.90 -20.75
N ASP A 153 9.33 -10.19 -20.50
CA ASP A 153 10.47 -9.37 -20.96
C ASP A 153 10.36 -7.91 -20.49
N ALA A 154 9.98 -7.73 -19.22
CA ALA A 154 9.87 -6.43 -18.57
C ALA A 154 10.75 -6.39 -17.31
N PRO A 155 11.52 -5.29 -17.08
CA PRO A 155 12.31 -5.15 -15.85
C PRO A 155 11.44 -5.22 -14.59
N MET A 156 11.95 -5.87 -13.56
CA MET A 156 11.29 -6.01 -12.26
C MET A 156 11.92 -5.10 -11.22
N ILE A 157 11.08 -4.39 -10.48
CA ILE A 157 11.43 -3.67 -9.26
C ILE A 157 10.89 -4.46 -8.09
N GLY A 158 11.82 -4.95 -7.26
CA GLY A 158 11.46 -5.73 -6.08
C GLY A 158 10.89 -4.86 -4.95
N CYS A 159 9.81 -5.30 -4.31
CA CYS A 159 9.20 -4.56 -3.20
C CYS A 159 10.19 -4.31 -2.05
N ALA A 160 10.62 -3.05 -1.90
CA ALA A 160 11.60 -2.66 -0.88
C ALA A 160 11.12 -2.91 0.55
N ALA A 161 9.84 -2.65 0.84
CA ALA A 161 9.24 -2.90 2.15
C ALA A 161 9.26 -4.40 2.50
N HIS A 162 8.93 -5.27 1.55
CA HIS A 162 8.98 -6.72 1.74
C HIS A 162 10.42 -7.20 1.99
N ARG A 163 11.37 -6.76 1.15
CA ARG A 163 12.80 -7.07 1.31
C ARG A 163 13.32 -6.66 2.68
N PHE A 164 12.99 -5.45 3.10
CA PHE A 164 13.39 -4.91 4.41
C PHE A 164 12.79 -5.72 5.55
N ASN A 165 11.49 -6.04 5.48
CA ASN A 165 10.83 -6.86 6.50
C ASN A 165 11.43 -8.27 6.61
N LEU A 166 11.87 -8.88 5.50
CA LEU A 166 12.62 -10.14 5.55
C LEU A 166 13.97 -9.99 6.25
N ALA A 167 14.72 -8.91 5.97
CA ALA A 167 15.99 -8.62 6.63
C ALA A 167 15.80 -8.40 8.15
N VAL A 168 14.81 -7.60 8.54
CA VAL A 168 14.46 -7.39 9.96
C VAL A 168 14.06 -8.71 10.63
N LYS A 169 13.30 -9.57 9.96
CA LYS A 169 12.89 -10.88 10.51
C LYS A 169 14.09 -11.78 10.82
N GLU A 170 15.12 -11.75 9.99
CA GLU A 170 16.35 -12.52 10.21
C GLU A 170 17.13 -11.96 11.39
N TYR A 171 17.36 -10.65 11.42
CA TYR A 171 17.99 -9.97 12.55
C TYR A 171 17.28 -10.28 13.88
N VAL A 172 15.95 -10.23 13.90
CA VAL A 172 15.14 -10.56 15.08
C VAL A 172 15.27 -12.04 15.51
N GLN A 173 15.63 -12.97 14.61
CA GLN A 173 15.85 -14.37 15.01
C GLN A 173 17.00 -14.50 16.00
N ASP A 174 18.07 -13.71 15.84
CA ASP A 174 19.25 -13.77 16.70
C ASP A 174 18.92 -13.32 18.13
N HIS A 175 17.93 -12.44 18.29
CA HIS A 175 17.43 -11.96 19.59
C HIS A 175 16.23 -12.74 20.13
N ARG A 176 15.80 -13.82 19.47
CA ARG A 176 14.55 -14.54 19.77
C ARG A 176 14.47 -15.06 21.21
N ALA A 177 15.59 -15.47 21.80
CA ALA A 177 15.63 -15.96 23.18
C ALA A 177 15.26 -14.85 24.19
N LEU A 178 15.87 -13.68 24.05
CA LEU A 178 15.58 -12.48 24.84
C LEU A 178 14.12 -12.07 24.67
N ILE A 179 13.65 -11.95 23.42
CA ILE A 179 12.28 -11.55 23.10
C ILE A 179 11.26 -12.51 23.72
N LYS A 180 11.51 -13.83 23.64
CA LYS A 180 10.64 -14.84 24.28
C LYS A 180 10.62 -14.72 25.81
N LYS A 181 11.75 -14.39 26.44
CA LYS A 181 11.84 -14.18 27.89
C LYS A 181 11.00 -12.98 28.31
N VAL A 182 11.16 -11.84 27.63
CA VAL A 182 10.36 -10.62 27.84
C VAL A 182 8.87 -10.87 27.60
N ALA A 183 8.50 -11.51 26.48
CA ALA A 183 7.11 -11.83 26.18
C ALA A 183 6.47 -12.78 27.21
N SER A 184 7.26 -13.69 27.79
CA SER A 184 6.80 -14.58 28.86
C SER A 184 6.61 -13.83 30.17
N LEU A 185 7.51 -12.91 30.51
CA LEU A 185 7.36 -12.00 31.65
C LEU A 185 6.10 -11.12 31.48
N MET A 186 5.91 -10.49 30.32
CA MET A 186 4.73 -9.65 30.04
C MET A 186 3.42 -10.42 30.16
N ARG A 187 3.33 -11.65 29.62
CA ARG A 187 2.14 -12.50 29.77
C ARG A 187 1.82 -12.79 31.23
N LYS A 188 2.85 -13.11 32.03
CA LYS A 188 2.70 -13.40 33.47
C LYS A 188 2.31 -12.18 34.29
N LEU A 189 2.79 -10.99 33.93
CA LEU A 189 2.36 -9.74 34.54
C LEU A 189 0.91 -9.38 34.15
N LYS A 190 0.55 -9.56 32.87
CA LYS A 190 -0.82 -9.30 32.37
C LYS A 190 -1.86 -10.20 33.05
N SER A 191 -1.54 -11.48 33.32
CA SER A 191 -2.45 -12.38 34.04
C SER A 191 -2.72 -11.97 35.50
N LYS A 192 -1.87 -11.15 36.12
CA LYS A 192 -2.08 -10.65 37.49
C LYS A 192 -3.00 -9.41 37.54
N GLY A 193 -2.94 -8.51 36.55
CA GLY A 193 -3.84 -7.35 36.49
C GLY A 193 -5.32 -7.72 36.32
N THR A 194 -5.63 -8.87 35.72
CA THR A 194 -7.00 -9.40 35.63
C THR A 194 -7.54 -9.92 36.97
N LEU A 195 -6.66 -10.28 37.91
CA LEU A 195 -7.06 -10.69 39.25
C LEU A 195 -7.37 -9.47 40.11
N GLU A 196 -6.57 -8.39 40.07
CA GLU A 196 -6.83 -7.14 40.82
C GLU A 196 -8.20 -6.51 40.54
N GLY A 197 -8.70 -6.61 39.30
CA GLY A 197 -10.08 -6.22 38.97
C GLY A 197 -11.16 -7.06 39.66
N LYS A 198 -10.88 -8.33 39.97
CA LYS A 198 -11.79 -9.21 40.74
C LYS A 198 -11.70 -8.94 42.24
N TRP A 199 -10.53 -8.55 42.77
CA TRP A 199 -10.37 -8.18 44.17
C TRP A 199 -11.14 -6.90 44.53
N MET A 200 -11.16 -5.89 43.63
CA MET A 200 -11.96 -4.68 43.85
C MET A 200 -13.48 -4.91 43.79
N GLN A 201 -13.97 -5.84 42.96
CA GLN A 201 -15.39 -6.23 42.96
C GLN A 201 -15.79 -7.06 44.19
N ALA A 202 -14.86 -7.84 44.76
CA ALA A 202 -15.10 -8.61 45.97
C ALA A 202 -15.12 -7.76 47.26
N GLN A 203 -14.47 -6.59 47.26
CA GLN A 203 -14.43 -5.69 48.41
C GLN A 203 -15.59 -4.70 48.51
N THR A 204 -16.41 -4.57 47.46
CA THR A 204 -17.62 -3.73 47.45
C THR A 204 -18.92 -4.48 47.77
N SER A 205 -18.87 -5.79 48.04
CA SER A 205 -20.03 -6.52 48.54
C SER A 205 -20.10 -6.41 50.06
N THR A 206 -20.95 -5.50 50.54
CA THR A 206 -21.18 -5.18 51.96
C THR A 206 -21.82 -6.33 52.76
N ASP A 207 -22.17 -7.44 52.12
CA ASP A 207 -22.95 -8.52 52.77
C ASP A 207 -22.09 -9.59 53.48
N ALA A 208 -20.77 -9.59 53.25
CA ALA A 208 -19.88 -10.58 53.88
C ALA A 208 -19.37 -10.19 55.28
N ARG A 209 -19.51 -8.92 55.69
CA ARG A 209 -19.04 -8.45 57.02
C ARG A 209 -19.97 -8.85 58.17
N ALA A 210 -21.26 -9.10 57.89
CA ALA A 210 -22.24 -9.47 58.91
C ALA A 210 -22.24 -10.97 59.28
N ALA A 211 -21.53 -11.81 58.50
CA ALA A 211 -21.52 -13.26 58.71
C ALA A 211 -20.34 -13.77 59.56
N LEU A 212 -19.31 -12.95 59.82
CA LEU A 212 -18.07 -13.39 60.47
C LEU A 212 -18.00 -13.09 61.98
N GLU A 213 -18.97 -12.37 62.56
CA GLU A 213 -18.96 -12.01 63.99
C GLU A 213 -19.64 -13.04 64.91
N ARG A 214 -20.07 -14.20 64.38
CA ARG A 214 -20.76 -15.24 65.16
C ARG A 214 -20.17 -16.63 64.98
N THR A 215 -18.85 -16.77 65.11
CA THR A 215 -18.21 -18.02 65.57
C THR A 215 -16.74 -17.76 65.89
N ALA A 216 -16.42 -17.50 67.15
CA ALA A 216 -15.14 -17.92 67.71
C ALA A 216 -15.34 -19.37 68.18
N PRO A 217 -14.53 -20.34 67.72
CA PRO A 217 -13.51 -20.83 68.65
C PRO A 217 -12.21 -21.41 68.04
N ASN A 218 -11.18 -21.35 68.88
CA ASN A 218 -10.03 -22.25 69.07
C ASN A 218 -8.77 -22.17 68.19
N ASP A 219 -7.67 -22.16 68.93
CA ASP A 219 -6.31 -21.69 68.67
C ASP A 219 -5.40 -22.74 67.98
N GLU A 220 -5.97 -23.66 67.20
CA GLU A 220 -5.20 -24.74 66.53
C GLU A 220 -5.30 -24.69 64.99
N THR A 221 -6.05 -23.74 64.43
CA THR A 221 -6.18 -23.59 62.97
C THR A 221 -5.20 -22.56 62.37
N ILE A 222 -4.26 -22.03 63.16
CA ILE A 222 -3.24 -21.09 62.66
C ILE A 222 -2.12 -21.81 61.88
N HIS A 223 -1.99 -23.13 61.99
CA HIS A 223 -1.01 -23.90 61.22
C HIS A 223 -1.53 -24.51 59.91
N ALA A 224 -2.81 -24.35 59.57
CA ALA A 224 -3.40 -24.85 58.32
C ALA A 224 -3.68 -23.77 57.27
N ILE A 225 -3.26 -22.51 57.50
CA ILE A 225 -3.32 -21.40 56.53
C ILE A 225 -1.90 -21.01 56.07
N SER A 226 -0.99 -21.99 56.00
CA SER A 226 0.39 -21.77 55.53
C SER A 226 0.85 -22.81 54.50
N SER A 227 -0.09 -23.42 53.77
CA SER A 227 0.22 -24.27 52.61
C SER A 227 -0.40 -23.79 51.30
N ASP A 228 -1.36 -22.86 51.32
CA ASP A 228 -1.89 -22.23 50.11
C ASP A 228 -1.21 -20.88 49.83
N ASN A 229 0.12 -20.90 49.88
CA ASN A 229 0.93 -19.76 49.51
C ASN A 229 0.98 -19.71 47.97
N ALA A 230 -0.01 -19.04 47.38
CA ALA A 230 0.04 -18.47 46.03
C ALA A 230 1.21 -17.45 45.84
N ARG A 231 2.25 -17.48 46.69
CA ARG A 231 3.36 -16.54 46.82
C ARG A 231 4.72 -17.06 46.32
N ARG A 232 4.83 -18.21 45.66
CA ARG A 232 6.10 -18.62 45.03
C ARG A 232 5.91 -19.08 43.58
N PHE A 233 5.40 -18.17 42.76
CA PHE A 233 5.69 -18.24 41.32
C PHE A 233 7.02 -17.54 41.10
N PRO A 234 8.06 -18.21 40.59
CA PRO A 234 9.38 -17.59 40.48
C PRO A 234 9.39 -16.65 39.26
N ILE A 235 8.77 -15.48 39.42
CA ILE A 235 8.90 -14.34 38.48
C ILE A 235 10.38 -14.00 38.30
N VAL A 236 11.17 -14.20 39.36
CA VAL A 236 12.63 -14.08 39.38
C VAL A 236 13.32 -14.84 38.24
N ASP A 237 12.81 -16.01 37.86
CA ASP A 237 13.39 -16.80 36.74
C ASP A 237 13.16 -16.16 35.37
N PHE A 238 12.20 -15.23 35.28
CA PHE A 238 11.84 -14.50 34.06
C PHE A 238 12.35 -13.06 34.07
N LEU A 239 12.88 -12.58 35.19
CA LEU A 239 13.51 -11.27 35.23
C LEU A 239 14.77 -11.29 34.36
N PRO A 240 14.98 -10.29 33.50
CA PRO A 240 16.26 -10.11 32.83
C PRO A 240 17.36 -9.94 33.88
N THR A 241 18.47 -10.65 33.69
CA THR A 241 19.73 -10.33 34.35
C THR A 241 20.19 -8.94 33.93
N PRO A 242 21.11 -8.29 34.67
CA PRO A 242 21.64 -6.98 34.26
C PRO A 242 22.19 -6.97 32.82
N SER A 243 22.88 -8.03 32.40
CA SER A 243 23.39 -8.15 31.02
C SER A 243 22.27 -8.31 30.00
N GLU A 244 21.25 -9.12 30.27
CA GLU A 244 20.07 -9.22 29.40
C GLU A 244 19.28 -7.91 29.36
N HIS A 245 19.26 -7.15 30.46
CA HIS A 245 18.60 -5.85 30.50
C HIS A 245 19.30 -4.85 29.57
N CYS A 246 20.64 -4.75 29.62
CA CYS A 246 21.40 -3.95 28.66
C CYS A 246 21.10 -4.38 27.22
N ALA A 247 21.18 -5.69 26.93
CA ALA A 247 20.87 -6.20 25.59
C ALA A 247 19.42 -5.96 25.14
N ILE A 248 18.45 -5.88 26.07
CA ILE A 248 17.07 -5.47 25.76
C ILE A 248 17.00 -3.99 25.40
N VAL A 249 17.75 -3.13 26.10
CA VAL A 249 17.79 -1.69 25.84
C VAL A 249 18.44 -1.44 24.48
N ASP A 250 19.58 -2.06 24.20
CA ASP A 250 20.26 -1.95 22.91
C ASP A 250 19.33 -2.42 21.77
N LEU A 251 18.72 -3.61 21.91
CA LEU A 251 17.76 -4.12 20.95
C LEU A 251 16.54 -3.19 20.76
N LEU A 252 16.11 -2.47 21.80
CA LEU A 252 15.00 -1.53 21.67
C LEU A 252 15.40 -0.31 20.82
N GLU A 253 16.62 0.18 20.96
CA GLU A 253 17.19 1.23 20.10
C GLU A 253 17.29 0.76 18.66
N ASP A 254 17.82 -0.44 18.43
CA ASP A 254 17.90 -1.08 17.11
C ASP A 254 16.51 -1.19 16.46
N MET A 255 15.53 -1.71 17.22
CA MET A 255 14.16 -1.83 16.74
C MET A 255 13.49 -0.48 16.46
N ASN A 256 13.90 0.62 17.10
CA ASN A 256 13.41 1.95 16.77
C ASN A 256 13.91 2.43 15.40
N ILE A 257 15.19 2.19 15.08
CA ILE A 257 15.78 2.51 13.78
C ILE A 257 15.11 1.67 12.67
N LEU A 258 14.98 0.36 12.88
CA LEU A 258 14.34 -0.55 11.93
C LEU A 258 12.85 -0.22 11.74
N LYS A 259 12.15 0.18 12.81
CA LYS A 259 10.75 0.63 12.74
C LYS A 259 10.60 1.95 11.99
N PHE A 260 11.51 2.91 12.21
CA PHE A 260 11.53 4.17 11.46
C PHE A 260 11.68 3.88 9.96
N SER A 261 12.66 3.06 9.60
CA SER A 261 12.92 2.65 8.21
C SER A 261 11.71 1.94 7.59
N THR A 262 11.10 1.00 8.32
CA THR A 262 9.87 0.31 7.88
C THR A 262 8.74 1.28 7.59
N ARG A 263 8.53 2.28 8.44
CA ARG A 263 7.50 3.31 8.23
C ARG A 263 7.80 4.17 7.02
N ARG A 264 9.05 4.62 6.87
CA ARG A 264 9.47 5.43 5.72
C ARG A 264 9.25 4.69 4.40
N LEU A 265 9.55 3.39 4.36
CA LEU A 265 9.32 2.52 3.20
C LEU A 265 7.83 2.27 2.88
N GLN A 266 6.91 2.68 3.77
CA GLN A 266 5.47 2.57 3.56
C GLN A 266 4.83 3.91 3.21
N GLU A 267 5.58 5.01 3.09
CA GLU A 267 5.03 6.32 2.75
C GLU A 267 4.73 6.45 1.25
N ALA A 268 3.76 7.30 0.89
CA ALA A 268 3.27 7.43 -0.48
C ALA A 268 4.23 8.20 -1.42
N ASP A 269 5.14 9.01 -0.87
CA ASP A 269 6.13 9.81 -1.60
C ASP A 269 7.48 9.07 -1.78
N LEU A 270 7.50 7.76 -1.52
CA LEU A 270 8.71 6.97 -1.56
C LEU A 270 9.21 6.79 -3.00
N THR A 271 10.47 7.16 -3.24
CA THR A 271 11.17 6.94 -4.51
C THR A 271 12.24 5.86 -4.41
N LEU A 272 12.66 5.30 -5.55
CA LEU A 272 13.77 4.33 -5.59
C LEU A 272 15.09 4.91 -5.05
N VAL A 273 15.33 6.21 -5.24
CA VAL A 273 16.49 6.89 -4.64
C VAL A 273 16.41 6.90 -3.12
N THR A 274 15.26 7.30 -2.58
CA THR A 274 15.03 7.32 -1.13
C THR A 274 15.15 5.93 -0.52
N VAL A 275 14.66 4.88 -1.21
CA VAL A 275 14.86 3.48 -0.79
C VAL A 275 16.35 3.16 -0.69
N ARG A 276 17.13 3.52 -1.72
CA ARG A 276 18.57 3.27 -1.72
C ARG A 276 19.25 3.98 -0.56
N ASP A 277 18.91 5.25 -0.32
CA ASP A 277 19.48 6.02 0.78
C ASP A 277 19.13 5.39 2.14
N ILE A 278 17.87 4.94 2.36
CA ILE A 278 17.48 4.20 3.58
C ILE A 278 18.28 2.90 3.73
N PHE A 279 18.42 2.13 2.66
CA PHE A 279 19.14 0.85 2.68
C PHE A 279 20.64 1.04 2.90
N ASP A 280 21.24 2.11 2.37
CA ASP A 280 22.64 2.46 2.61
C ASP A 280 22.86 2.83 4.08
N GLU A 281 22.03 3.70 4.64
CA GLU A 281 22.14 4.09 6.07
C GLU A 281 21.89 2.90 7.01
N VAL A 282 20.90 2.05 6.72
CA VAL A 282 20.66 0.83 7.52
C VAL A 282 21.82 -0.15 7.37
N ALA A 283 22.45 -0.28 6.21
CA ALA A 283 23.61 -1.15 6.04
C ALA A 283 24.84 -0.65 6.82
N VAL A 284 24.96 0.66 7.06
CA VAL A 284 26.01 1.22 7.92
C VAL A 284 25.80 0.83 9.38
N GLU A 285 24.56 0.97 9.88
CA GLU A 285 24.22 0.66 11.27
C GLU A 285 24.11 -0.86 11.53
N PHE A 286 23.66 -1.63 10.54
CA PHE A 286 23.45 -3.08 10.62
C PHE A 286 24.14 -3.81 9.44
N PRO A 287 25.47 -3.98 9.49
CA PRO A 287 26.23 -4.63 8.42
C PRO A 287 25.76 -6.05 8.08
N GLU A 288 25.19 -6.77 9.04
CA GLU A 288 24.60 -8.11 8.85
C GLU A 288 23.41 -8.11 7.88
N LEU A 289 22.74 -6.98 7.67
CA LEU A 289 21.60 -6.85 6.75
C LEU A 289 22.03 -6.58 5.30
N GLU A 290 23.31 -6.30 5.04
CA GLU A 290 23.83 -5.95 3.71
C GLU A 290 23.45 -6.98 2.64
N GLY A 291 23.47 -8.27 2.99
CA GLY A 291 23.20 -9.39 2.08
C GLY A 291 21.78 -9.37 1.48
N ARG A 292 20.84 -8.62 2.07
CA ARG A 292 19.48 -8.42 1.53
C ARG A 292 19.23 -7.02 0.98
N LEU A 293 20.00 -6.04 1.45
CA LEU A 293 19.77 -4.62 1.15
C LEU A 293 20.60 -4.10 -0.01
N LYS A 294 21.78 -4.67 -0.31
CA LYS A 294 22.63 -4.21 -1.42
C LYS A 294 21.99 -4.42 -2.80
N MET A 295 22.40 -3.58 -3.76
CA MET A 295 21.87 -3.53 -5.14
C MET A 295 22.24 -4.75 -5.99
N ASP A 296 23.38 -5.37 -5.69
CA ASP A 296 23.98 -6.49 -6.41
C ASP A 296 23.66 -7.86 -5.78
N THR A 297 22.74 -7.88 -4.81
CA THR A 297 22.30 -9.12 -4.17
C THR A 297 21.54 -9.98 -5.18
N GLN A 298 21.72 -11.31 -5.13
CA GLN A 298 21.03 -12.27 -6.01
C GLN A 298 19.50 -12.21 -5.89
N ILE A 299 19.00 -11.57 -4.83
CA ILE A 299 17.59 -11.35 -4.58
C ILE A 299 17.01 -10.35 -5.60
N VAL A 300 17.79 -9.38 -6.07
CA VAL A 300 17.37 -8.34 -7.03
C VAL A 300 17.37 -8.90 -8.45
N GLU A 301 16.20 -8.97 -9.08
CA GLU A 301 16.04 -9.58 -10.41
C GLU A 301 16.61 -8.70 -11.52
N SER A 302 16.28 -7.40 -11.55
CA SER A 302 16.73 -6.46 -12.56
C SER A 302 17.70 -5.42 -11.99
N CYS A 303 18.84 -5.88 -11.46
CA CYS A 303 19.81 -5.03 -10.75
C CYS A 303 20.35 -3.87 -11.60
N ASP A 304 20.69 -4.12 -12.88
CA ASP A 304 21.13 -3.08 -13.81
C ASP A 304 20.01 -2.05 -14.10
N PHE A 305 18.74 -2.45 -14.04
CA PHE A 305 17.61 -1.53 -14.22
C PHE A 305 17.40 -0.66 -12.98
N GLU A 306 17.29 -1.25 -11.79
CA GLU A 306 17.14 -0.49 -10.53
C GLU A 306 18.30 0.50 -10.34
N ALA A 307 19.54 0.06 -10.58
CA ALA A 307 20.73 0.92 -10.49
C ALA A 307 20.70 2.05 -11.53
N GLY A 308 20.28 1.75 -12.76
CA GLY A 308 20.11 2.74 -13.82
C GLY A 308 19.09 3.81 -13.45
N VAL A 309 17.92 3.41 -12.94
CA VAL A 309 16.86 4.33 -12.48
C VAL A 309 17.35 5.23 -11.37
N VAL A 310 18.01 4.68 -10.34
CA VAL A 310 18.57 5.46 -9.22
C VAL A 310 19.59 6.50 -9.73
N LYS A 311 20.48 6.12 -10.65
CA LYS A 311 21.46 7.05 -11.25
C LYS A 311 20.79 8.16 -12.04
N ILE A 312 19.77 7.85 -12.84
CA ILE A 312 19.00 8.84 -13.60
C ILE A 312 18.34 9.84 -12.64
N MET A 313 17.68 9.35 -11.60
CA MET A 313 17.01 10.20 -10.60
C MET A 313 18.00 11.07 -9.80
N LYS A 314 19.24 10.59 -9.58
CA LYS A 314 20.34 11.39 -8.98
C LYS A 314 21.00 12.37 -9.96
N GLY A 315 20.58 12.42 -11.23
CA GLY A 315 21.21 13.24 -12.27
C GLY A 315 22.60 12.75 -12.71
N GLN A 316 22.92 11.49 -12.42
CA GLN A 316 24.22 10.86 -12.67
C GLN A 316 24.22 10.03 -13.96
N GLU A 317 23.51 10.47 -15.01
CA GLU A 317 23.37 9.73 -16.27
C GLU A 317 24.72 9.40 -16.96
N HIS A 318 25.74 10.21 -16.70
CA HIS A 318 27.09 10.01 -17.22
C HIS A 318 27.79 8.77 -16.63
N SER A 319 27.38 8.31 -15.43
CA SER A 319 27.94 7.14 -14.75
C SER A 319 27.20 5.83 -15.10
N LEU A 320 26.23 5.89 -16.02
CA LEU A 320 25.51 4.70 -16.48
C LEU A 320 26.43 3.78 -17.29
N THR A 321 26.50 2.52 -16.86
CA THR A 321 27.22 1.46 -17.58
C THR A 321 26.49 1.07 -18.86
N SER A 322 27.15 0.35 -19.77
CA SER A 322 26.52 -0.13 -21.01
C SER A 322 25.33 -1.06 -20.74
N ARG A 323 25.38 -1.86 -19.66
CA ARG A 323 24.26 -2.74 -19.27
C ARG A 323 23.08 -1.94 -18.73
N GLU A 324 23.34 -0.97 -17.85
CA GLU A 324 22.31 -0.07 -17.31
C GLU A 324 21.66 0.78 -18.42
N LYS A 325 22.44 1.29 -19.39
CA LYS A 325 21.88 2.01 -20.55
C LYS A 325 20.94 1.14 -21.38
N LYS A 326 21.27 -0.14 -21.54
CA LYS A 326 20.42 -1.09 -22.27
C LYS A 326 19.11 -1.35 -21.51
N SER A 327 19.19 -1.56 -20.19
CA SER A 327 18.01 -1.85 -19.36
C SER A 327 17.04 -0.66 -19.27
N VAL A 328 17.55 0.58 -19.21
CA VAL A 328 16.73 1.80 -19.10
C VAL A 328 16.34 2.42 -20.45
N SER A 329 16.58 1.72 -21.57
CA SER A 329 16.33 2.24 -22.92
C SER A 329 14.86 2.63 -23.16
N ARG A 330 13.91 1.97 -22.50
CA ARG A 330 12.47 2.28 -22.57
C ARG A 330 12.07 3.56 -21.82
N LEU A 331 12.96 4.14 -21.02
CA LEU A 331 12.73 5.34 -20.20
C LEU A 331 13.13 6.64 -20.92
N HIS A 332 13.57 6.57 -22.17
CA HIS A 332 13.89 7.76 -22.95
C HIS A 332 12.65 8.64 -23.16
N CYS A 333 12.84 9.95 -23.10
CA CYS A 333 11.84 10.88 -23.57
C CYS A 333 11.53 10.58 -25.06
N PRO A 334 10.27 10.68 -25.49
CA PRO A 334 9.96 10.71 -26.91
C PRO A 334 10.81 11.80 -27.59
N PRO A 335 11.31 11.58 -28.81
CA PRO A 335 11.97 12.63 -29.56
C PRO A 335 11.01 13.83 -29.64
N LEU A 336 11.42 14.99 -29.11
CA LEU A 336 10.76 16.23 -29.47
C LEU A 336 10.82 16.31 -31.00
N GLU A 337 9.68 16.46 -31.66
CA GLU A 337 9.64 16.79 -33.08
C GLU A 337 10.39 18.12 -33.25
N SER A 338 11.69 18.05 -33.48
CA SER A 338 12.49 19.20 -33.83
C SER A 338 12.23 19.42 -35.31
N GLU A 339 11.55 20.52 -35.61
CA GLU A 339 11.62 21.10 -36.95
C GLU A 339 13.08 21.14 -37.41
N ALA A 340 13.24 20.88 -38.70
CA ALA A 340 14.51 20.81 -39.37
C ALA A 340 15.42 22.01 -39.05
N ASP A 341 16.70 21.69 -39.13
CA ASP A 341 17.75 22.50 -39.74
C ASP A 341 18.87 23.10 -38.88
N GLU A 342 20.04 22.83 -39.45
CA GLU A 342 21.27 23.59 -39.46
C GLU A 342 22.10 23.69 -38.18
N CYS A 343 23.11 22.81 -38.14
CA CYS A 343 24.42 23.14 -37.61
C CYS A 343 24.92 24.50 -38.13
N PRO A 344 25.55 25.32 -37.26
CA PRO A 344 26.82 25.88 -37.66
C PRO A 344 27.94 25.63 -36.65
N GLY A 345 29.15 25.51 -37.22
CA GLY A 345 30.41 25.19 -36.58
C GLY A 345 30.75 25.90 -35.26
N ARG A 346 31.29 25.10 -34.34
CA ARG A 346 32.54 25.29 -33.60
C ARG A 346 32.95 26.74 -33.28
N HIS A 347 32.94 27.10 -31.99
CA HIS A 347 34.04 27.85 -31.39
C HIS A 347 34.11 27.59 -29.88
N ILE A 348 35.22 26.97 -29.45
CA ILE A 348 35.68 27.00 -28.06
C ILE A 348 36.14 28.43 -27.80
N THR A 349 35.45 29.15 -26.93
CA THR A 349 35.97 30.38 -26.33
C THR A 349 36.09 30.16 -24.83
N SER A 350 37.36 30.10 -24.43
CA SER A 350 37.91 30.24 -23.09
C SER A 350 37.07 31.10 -22.14
N GLU A 351 36.90 30.58 -20.93
CA GLU A 351 36.55 31.33 -19.73
C GLU A 351 37.43 32.59 -19.62
N THR A 352 36.81 33.76 -19.76
CA THR A 352 37.39 35.01 -19.29
C THR A 352 36.48 35.56 -18.21
N ASN A 353 37.03 35.61 -16.99
CA ASN A 353 36.55 36.38 -15.85
C ASN A 353 36.03 37.75 -16.30
N SER A 354 34.74 38.01 -16.10
CA SER A 354 34.17 39.35 -16.22
C SER A 354 33.68 39.82 -14.86
N GLU A 355 34.37 40.82 -14.33
CA GLU A 355 34.06 41.61 -13.13
C GLU A 355 32.60 42.10 -13.05
N PRO A 356 32.07 42.36 -11.85
CA PRO A 356 30.69 42.79 -11.66
C PRO A 356 30.48 44.24 -12.15
N ARG A 357 29.83 44.39 -13.32
CA ARG A 357 29.35 45.69 -13.82
C ARG A 357 28.10 46.17 -13.05
N PRO A 358 27.88 47.50 -12.92
CA PRO A 358 26.89 48.07 -12.02
C PRO A 358 25.45 47.75 -12.44
N LYS A 359 24.56 47.63 -11.45
CA LYS A 359 23.13 47.29 -11.58
C LYS A 359 22.35 48.37 -12.34
N ARG A 360 22.46 48.42 -13.68
CA ARG A 360 21.49 49.11 -14.53
C ARG A 360 20.19 48.30 -14.54
N ARG A 361 19.06 48.94 -14.22
CA ARG A 361 17.73 48.32 -14.21
C ARG A 361 17.39 47.84 -15.63
N ARG A 362 17.21 46.52 -15.80
CA ARG A 362 16.90 45.89 -17.09
C ARG A 362 15.58 46.44 -17.63
N THR A 363 15.49 46.63 -18.95
CA THR A 363 14.22 46.91 -19.62
C THR A 363 13.31 45.69 -19.55
N THR A 364 12.00 45.87 -19.69
CA THR A 364 11.01 44.78 -19.65
C THR A 364 11.33 43.69 -20.68
N GLN A 365 11.79 44.08 -21.87
CA GLN A 365 12.17 43.14 -22.93
C GLN A 365 13.42 42.34 -22.58
N GLU A 366 14.45 42.95 -21.99
CA GLU A 366 15.66 42.23 -21.55
C GLU A 366 15.37 41.27 -20.39
N PHE A 367 14.44 41.63 -19.51
CA PHE A 367 13.97 40.72 -18.45
C PHE A 367 13.21 39.54 -19.04
N GLN A 368 12.27 39.78 -19.95
CA GLN A 368 11.51 38.73 -20.65
C GLN A 368 12.45 37.81 -21.43
N ASN A 369 13.40 38.36 -22.20
CA ASN A 369 14.39 37.59 -22.95
C ASN A 369 15.33 36.78 -22.02
N ALA A 370 15.66 37.29 -20.83
CA ALA A 370 16.44 36.54 -19.85
C ALA A 370 15.61 35.46 -19.13
N VAL A 371 14.30 35.63 -18.99
CA VAL A 371 13.40 34.61 -18.45
C VAL A 371 13.17 33.51 -19.49
N THR A 372 12.88 33.86 -20.74
CA THR A 372 12.74 32.89 -21.84
C THR A 372 14.06 32.20 -22.15
N GLY A 373 15.19 32.93 -22.18
CA GLY A 373 16.52 32.33 -22.33
C GLY A 373 16.87 31.36 -21.20
N ARG A 374 16.44 31.65 -19.95
CA ARG A 374 16.56 30.71 -18.83
C ARG A 374 15.58 29.54 -18.93
N ALA A 375 14.38 29.73 -19.46
CA ALA A 375 13.44 28.65 -19.72
C ALA A 375 13.97 27.69 -20.81
N VAL A 376 14.48 28.22 -21.92
CA VAL A 376 15.10 27.45 -23.00
C VAL A 376 16.39 26.75 -22.54
N ALA A 377 17.18 27.38 -21.67
CA ALA A 377 18.35 26.72 -21.07
C ALA A 377 17.95 25.56 -20.15
N ARG A 378 16.84 25.68 -19.41
CA ARG A 378 16.27 24.58 -18.60
C ARG A 378 15.69 23.46 -19.49
N GLU A 379 15.09 23.81 -20.63
CA GLU A 379 14.60 22.86 -21.64
C GLU A 379 15.77 22.05 -22.22
N LYS A 380 16.87 22.72 -22.58
CA LYS A 380 18.11 22.10 -23.09
C LYS A 380 18.87 21.29 -22.04
N SER A 381 18.62 21.52 -20.75
CA SER A 381 19.21 20.77 -19.64
C SER A 381 18.28 19.66 -19.11
N ARG A 382 17.17 19.35 -19.78
CA ARG A 382 16.34 18.19 -19.38
C ARG A 382 17.14 16.91 -19.59
N SER A 383 16.97 15.99 -18.64
CA SER A 383 17.46 14.61 -18.73
C SER A 383 17.07 13.99 -20.09
N LYS A 384 17.91 13.11 -20.63
CA LYS A 384 17.54 12.28 -21.79
C LYS A 384 16.43 11.28 -21.46
N TYR A 385 16.12 11.14 -20.18
CA TYR A 385 15.13 10.25 -19.63
C TYR A 385 13.93 11.03 -19.11
N MET A 386 12.78 10.37 -19.07
CA MET A 386 11.59 10.94 -18.45
C MET A 386 11.73 11.04 -16.93
N ASP A 387 10.85 11.82 -16.31
CA ASP A 387 10.75 11.80 -14.86
C ASP A 387 10.34 10.40 -14.38
N LEU A 388 11.03 9.89 -13.36
CA LEU A 388 10.89 8.53 -12.83
C LEU A 388 10.34 8.53 -11.39
N SER A 389 10.03 9.70 -10.81
CA SER A 389 9.55 9.79 -9.43
C SER A 389 8.21 9.12 -9.19
N TRP A 390 7.42 8.91 -10.24
CA TRP A 390 6.11 8.24 -10.19
C TRP A 390 6.21 6.71 -10.16
N ILE A 391 7.38 6.13 -10.49
CA ILE A 391 7.57 4.68 -10.48
C ILE A 391 7.61 4.19 -9.03
N PRO A 392 6.69 3.33 -8.61
CA PRO A 392 6.66 2.85 -7.24
C PRO A 392 7.88 1.97 -6.92
N ALA A 393 8.49 2.20 -5.76
CA ALA A 393 9.57 1.36 -5.25
C ALA A 393 9.05 0.16 -4.42
N THR A 394 7.75 0.10 -4.16
CA THR A 394 7.09 -0.93 -3.35
C THR A 394 5.72 -1.30 -3.91
N SER A 395 5.27 -2.52 -3.62
CA SER A 395 3.89 -2.97 -3.84
C SER A 395 2.97 -2.63 -2.65
N VAL A 396 3.32 -1.66 -1.81
CA VAL A 396 2.58 -1.34 -0.56
C VAL A 396 1.13 -0.94 -0.81
N GLU A 397 0.80 -0.35 -1.96
CA GLU A 397 -0.60 -0.07 -2.32
C GLU A 397 -1.44 -1.35 -2.42
N VAL A 398 -0.83 -2.46 -2.86
CA VAL A 398 -1.48 -3.76 -2.91
C VAL A 398 -1.64 -4.35 -1.51
N GLU A 399 -0.63 -4.25 -0.64
CA GLU A 399 -0.75 -4.67 0.75
C GLU A 399 -1.84 -3.88 1.51
N ARG A 400 -1.92 -2.57 1.27
CA ARG A 400 -2.97 -1.70 1.83
C ARG A 400 -4.35 -2.09 1.31
N LEU A 401 -4.45 -2.48 0.03
CA LEU A 401 -5.69 -3.02 -0.53
C LEU A 401 -6.14 -4.26 0.22
N PHE A 402 -5.26 -5.24 0.42
CA PHE A 402 -5.60 -6.45 1.15
C PHE A 402 -5.95 -6.18 2.62
N ALA A 403 -5.26 -5.23 3.27
CA ALA A 403 -5.64 -4.79 4.61
C ALA A 403 -7.05 -4.15 4.64
N LYS A 404 -7.36 -3.27 3.68
CA LYS A 404 -8.70 -2.69 3.51
C LYS A 404 -9.74 -3.78 3.25
N MET A 405 -9.46 -4.72 2.36
CA MET A 405 -10.32 -5.85 2.02
C MET A 405 -10.62 -6.69 3.26
N LYS A 406 -9.62 -7.03 4.09
CA LYS A 406 -9.82 -7.73 5.36
C LYS A 406 -10.70 -6.95 6.34
N CYS A 407 -10.57 -5.62 6.41
CA CYS A 407 -11.46 -4.79 7.22
C CYS A 407 -12.90 -4.72 6.65
N MET A 408 -13.07 -4.78 5.33
CA MET A 408 -14.38 -4.80 4.68
C MET A 408 -15.07 -6.16 4.84
N LEU A 409 -14.33 -7.26 4.70
CA LEU A 409 -14.79 -8.65 4.88
C LEU A 409 -14.98 -9.06 6.36
N GLY A 410 -15.13 -8.09 7.26
CA GLY A 410 -15.49 -8.37 8.66
C GLY A 410 -16.81 -9.15 8.78
N TYR A 411 -17.23 -9.43 10.02
CA TYR A 411 -18.41 -10.27 10.31
C TYR A 411 -19.66 -9.95 9.48
N LEU A 412 -19.91 -8.67 9.22
CA LEU A 412 -21.10 -8.18 8.51
C LEU A 412 -21.12 -8.44 6.99
N ARG A 413 -20.05 -8.92 6.37
CA ARG A 413 -19.98 -9.11 4.90
C ARG A 413 -19.44 -10.48 4.48
N LYS A 414 -19.41 -11.45 5.39
CA LYS A 414 -18.88 -12.80 5.15
C LYS A 414 -19.66 -13.59 4.09
N SER A 415 -20.91 -13.25 3.88
CA SER A 415 -21.86 -13.88 2.95
C SER A 415 -21.99 -13.14 1.62
N MET A 416 -21.26 -12.04 1.42
CA MET A 416 -21.28 -11.27 0.18
C MET A 416 -20.60 -12.05 -0.95
N SER A 417 -21.17 -12.06 -2.17
CA SER A 417 -20.51 -12.69 -3.30
C SER A 417 -19.21 -11.98 -3.67
N LYS A 418 -18.29 -12.73 -4.28
CA LYS A 418 -17.02 -12.20 -4.79
C LYS A 418 -17.25 -11.08 -5.80
N LYS A 419 -18.28 -11.20 -6.66
CA LYS A 419 -18.65 -10.18 -7.65
C LYS A 419 -19.05 -8.85 -6.98
N THR A 420 -19.90 -8.91 -5.95
CA THR A 420 -20.31 -7.71 -5.21
C THR A 420 -19.12 -7.08 -4.48
N LEU A 421 -18.23 -7.90 -3.91
CA LEU A 421 -17.01 -7.44 -3.26
C LEU A 421 -16.06 -6.73 -4.24
N GLU A 422 -15.84 -7.31 -5.42
CA GLU A 422 -15.01 -6.73 -6.48
C GLU A 422 -15.55 -5.36 -6.92
N VAL A 423 -16.87 -5.23 -7.11
CA VAL A 423 -17.52 -3.94 -7.43
C VAL A 423 -17.28 -2.90 -6.33
N ILE A 424 -17.48 -3.26 -5.06
CA ILE A 424 -17.22 -2.34 -3.94
C ILE A 424 -15.76 -1.92 -3.92
N LEU A 425 -14.84 -2.87 -4.08
CA LEU A 425 -13.41 -2.62 -4.03
C LEU A 425 -12.99 -1.70 -5.18
N PHE A 426 -13.45 -2.00 -6.40
CA PHE A 426 -13.17 -1.21 -7.59
C PHE A 426 -13.66 0.23 -7.45
N LEU A 427 -14.92 0.41 -7.06
CA LEU A 427 -15.49 1.74 -6.84
C LEU A 427 -14.77 2.50 -5.72
N ARG A 428 -14.40 1.81 -4.64
CA ARG A 428 -13.69 2.44 -3.51
C ARG A 428 -12.32 2.96 -3.91
N MET A 429 -11.59 2.17 -4.70
CA MET A 429 -10.23 2.49 -5.08
C MET A 429 -10.16 3.51 -6.22
N ASN A 430 -11.24 3.65 -7.01
CA ASN A 430 -11.36 4.62 -8.11
C ASN A 430 -12.50 5.64 -7.85
N TRP A 431 -12.76 5.96 -6.58
CA TRP A 431 -13.93 6.76 -6.19
C TRP A 431 -13.91 8.19 -6.75
N ASP A 432 -12.74 8.75 -7.00
CA ASP A 432 -12.57 10.07 -7.62
C ASP A 432 -13.14 10.13 -9.05
N LEU A 433 -13.23 8.99 -9.74
CA LEU A 433 -13.86 8.88 -11.06
C LEU A 433 -15.39 8.75 -10.97
N VAL A 434 -15.95 8.44 -9.79
CA VAL A 434 -17.40 8.32 -9.57
C VAL A 434 -18.01 9.71 -9.43
N THR A 435 -18.13 10.42 -10.55
CA THR A 435 -18.71 11.76 -10.58
C THR A 435 -20.25 11.72 -10.61
N ASN A 436 -20.88 12.88 -10.41
CA ASN A 436 -22.33 13.02 -10.60
C ASN A 436 -22.75 12.66 -12.03
N GLU A 437 -21.93 12.99 -13.04
CA GLU A 437 -22.22 12.66 -14.44
C GLU A 437 -22.21 11.15 -14.68
N ILE A 438 -21.19 10.45 -14.16
CA ILE A 438 -21.10 8.99 -14.21
C ILE A 438 -22.31 8.38 -13.49
N THR A 439 -22.67 8.91 -12.32
CA THR A 439 -23.81 8.41 -11.56
C THR A 439 -25.13 8.61 -12.30
N THR A 440 -25.34 9.76 -12.95
CA THR A 440 -26.54 10.01 -13.78
C THR A 440 -26.62 9.03 -14.95
N LYS A 441 -25.50 8.72 -15.60
CA LYS A 441 -25.45 7.71 -16.67
C LYS A 441 -25.73 6.30 -16.10
N ALA A 442 -25.17 5.97 -14.94
CA ALA A 442 -25.36 4.68 -14.29
C ALA A 442 -26.83 4.43 -13.92
N VAL A 443 -27.54 5.45 -13.40
CA VAL A 443 -28.98 5.37 -13.12
C VAL A 443 -29.80 5.01 -14.36
N ARG A 444 -29.42 5.53 -15.53
CA ARG A 444 -30.12 5.26 -16.81
C ARG A 444 -29.76 3.90 -17.41
N ASN A 445 -28.53 3.44 -17.19
CA ASN A 445 -28.00 2.22 -17.79
C ASN A 445 -28.22 0.98 -16.93
N ALA A 446 -28.48 1.15 -15.63
CA ALA A 446 -28.62 0.06 -14.69
C ALA A 446 -29.72 -0.93 -15.09
N ARG A 447 -29.38 -2.22 -15.06
CA ARG A 447 -30.26 -3.33 -15.36
C ARG A 447 -30.39 -4.20 -14.11
N GLU A 448 -31.56 -4.18 -13.49
CA GLU A 448 -31.79 -4.98 -12.27
C GLU A 448 -31.89 -6.47 -12.56
N GLU A 449 -32.24 -6.84 -13.79
CA GLU A 449 -32.37 -8.23 -14.26
C GLU A 449 -31.03 -8.99 -14.25
N ASP A 450 -29.90 -8.27 -14.31
CA ASP A 450 -28.55 -8.83 -14.32
C ASP A 450 -27.98 -9.07 -12.90
N ILE A 451 -28.74 -8.73 -11.86
CA ILE A 451 -28.38 -8.96 -10.46
C ILE A 451 -29.01 -10.25 -9.98
N VAL A 452 -28.17 -11.26 -9.72
CA VAL A 452 -28.61 -12.52 -9.12
C VAL A 452 -28.88 -12.28 -7.63
N ASP A 453 -30.13 -12.45 -7.19
CA ASP A 453 -30.46 -12.54 -5.77
C ASP A 453 -30.02 -13.91 -5.24
N GLU A 454 -28.71 -14.11 -5.11
CA GLU A 454 -28.27 -15.02 -4.05
C GLU A 454 -28.69 -14.36 -2.74
N GLU A 455 -29.18 -15.12 -1.75
CA GLU A 455 -29.51 -14.61 -0.41
C GLU A 455 -28.22 -14.11 0.28
N GLU A 456 -27.67 -12.99 -0.21
CA GLU A 456 -26.53 -12.27 0.32
C GLU A 456 -27.01 -11.51 1.56
N CYS A 457 -27.32 -12.26 2.62
CA CYS A 457 -27.68 -11.69 3.90
C CYS A 457 -26.39 -11.31 4.63
N ASP A 458 -26.04 -10.02 4.63
CA ASP A 458 -25.05 -9.43 5.54
C ASP A 458 -25.52 -9.66 7.00
N VAL A 459 -25.29 -10.83 7.59
CA VAL A 459 -25.86 -11.17 8.90
C VAL A 459 -25.24 -10.25 9.98
N ILE A 460 -26.10 -9.45 10.62
CA ILE A 460 -25.81 -8.84 11.92
C ILE A 460 -26.31 -9.86 12.95
N GLU A 461 -25.41 -10.69 13.49
CA GLU A 461 -25.72 -11.45 14.74
C GLU A 461 -25.58 -10.56 15.96
#